data_AF-E1ZMJ5-F1
#
_entry.id   AF-E1ZMJ5-F1
#
_cell.length_a   1.000
_cell.length_b   1.000
_cell.length_c   1.000
_cell.angle_alpha   90.00
_cell.angle_beta   90.00
_cell.angle_gamma   90.00
#
_symmetry.space_group_name_H-M   'P 1'
#
loop_
_entity.id
_entity.type
_entity.pdbx_description
1 polymer ?
#
loop_
_entity_poly.entity_id
_entity_poly.type
_entity_poly.pdbx_seq_one_letter_code
_entity_poly.pdbx_strand_id
1 'polypeptide(L)'
;MLAAEYGSICMASGWLADCAHKAKGASDTALEEHDGDLHDMLGCAERLRASLDGTRGMLGGEMLLSIAGRRYPNSPPRPHADKLFKAGVTLCDEEDFFSAAYTNSEAKRPLEEAKAAAGRCGSSALRQQADELQASLFLQKCTCDSVQACHQGRQLLDQALEGAEELDMGAVHLAADLFKQAAVLTKEVDLENEAIALSALGRLYDKVLSDRSRAKVCFVRSMHLANSLSPRSFQGEEWFVACSEALQRYQREAVAQEEAALAAERQPYLEELGSVLEELKAKATAAHTLLVHIYTAHPPANPEHKLEETPNADNSKRLLKQAILHYHPDKAMQERCTRKEVVLREEIVKALNSKYEFFK
;
A
#
# COMPACT_ATOMS: atom_id res chain seq x y z
N MET A 1 2.99 -32.14 -25.28
CA MET A 1 2.38 -31.43 -24.14
C MET A 1 2.04 -32.37 -22.97
N LEU A 2 2.82 -33.44 -22.74
CA LEU A 2 2.61 -34.41 -21.64
C LEU A 2 3.93 -34.99 -21.09
N ALA A 3 5.02 -34.21 -21.14
CA ALA A 3 6.33 -34.64 -20.63
C ALA A 3 6.99 -33.64 -19.65
N ALA A 4 6.29 -32.55 -19.28
CA ALA A 4 6.83 -31.53 -18.37
C ALA A 4 6.35 -31.68 -16.91
N GLU A 5 5.35 -32.52 -16.63
CA GLU A 5 4.75 -32.63 -15.28
C GLU A 5 5.35 -33.74 -14.40
N TYR A 6 6.14 -34.66 -14.95
CA TYR A 6 6.75 -35.75 -14.14
C TYR A 6 8.14 -35.42 -13.57
N GLY A 7 8.73 -34.28 -13.93
CA GLY A 7 10.05 -33.85 -13.42
C GLY A 7 10.03 -33.13 -12.07
N SER A 8 8.86 -32.63 -11.63
CA SER A 8 8.75 -31.82 -10.40
C SER A 8 8.45 -32.64 -9.15
N ILE A 9 7.92 -33.86 -9.30
CA ILE A 9 7.50 -34.71 -8.17
C ILE A 9 8.68 -35.45 -7.51
N CYS A 10 9.80 -35.64 -8.23
CA CYS A 10 10.99 -36.31 -7.65
C CYS A 10 11.92 -35.37 -6.85
N MET A 11 11.75 -34.05 -6.89
CA MET A 11 12.53 -33.12 -6.07
C MET A 11 11.87 -32.76 -4.73
N ALA A 12 10.55 -32.96 -4.60
CA ALA A 12 9.82 -32.72 -3.36
C ALA A 12 9.97 -33.85 -2.33
N SER A 13 10.23 -35.09 -2.78
CA SER A 13 10.42 -36.25 -1.89
C SER A 13 11.79 -36.29 -1.21
N GLY A 14 12.83 -35.73 -1.85
CA GLY A 14 14.16 -35.61 -1.24
C GLY A 14 14.23 -34.56 -0.13
N TRP A 15 13.46 -33.46 -0.27
CA TRP A 15 13.47 -32.35 0.70
C TRP A 15 12.71 -32.69 1.99
N LEU A 16 11.60 -33.43 1.90
CA LEU A 16 10.85 -33.91 3.07
C LEU A 16 11.60 -34.98 3.87
N ALA A 17 12.44 -35.80 3.23
CA ALA A 17 13.28 -36.79 3.91
C ALA A 17 14.42 -36.13 4.71
N ASP A 18 15.02 -35.06 4.18
CA ASP A 18 16.08 -34.29 4.86
C ASP A 18 15.55 -33.46 6.04
N CYS A 19 14.30 -32.99 5.97
CA CYS A 19 13.61 -32.33 7.09
C CYS A 19 13.24 -33.32 8.21
N ALA A 20 12.84 -34.55 7.87
CA ALA A 20 12.51 -35.58 8.86
C ALA A 20 13.76 -36.11 9.61
N HIS A 21 14.92 -36.17 8.94
CA HIS A 21 16.18 -36.58 9.59
C HIS A 21 16.78 -35.48 10.49
N LYS A 22 16.54 -34.20 10.17
CA LYS A 22 16.89 -33.05 11.03
C LYS A 22 15.93 -32.89 12.22
N ALA A 23 14.65 -33.24 12.07
CA ALA A 23 13.67 -33.23 13.17
C ALA A 23 13.93 -34.35 14.19
N LYS A 24 14.42 -35.52 13.77
CA LYS A 24 14.82 -36.61 14.69
C LYS A 24 16.12 -36.34 15.46
N GLY A 25 17.01 -35.50 14.95
CA GLY A 25 18.20 -35.07 15.69
C GLY A 25 17.92 -33.96 16.72
N ALA A 26 16.80 -33.25 16.59
CA ALA A 26 16.41 -32.16 17.47
C ALA A 26 15.46 -32.56 18.61
N SER A 27 14.86 -33.77 18.58
CA SER A 27 13.99 -34.24 19.67
C SER A 27 14.74 -34.84 20.86
N ASP A 28 16.00 -35.27 20.66
CA ASP A 28 16.80 -35.88 21.74
C ASP A 28 17.59 -34.85 22.56
N THR A 29 17.50 -33.56 22.22
CA THR A 29 18.12 -32.46 22.98
C THR A 29 17.11 -31.48 23.59
N ALA A 30 15.80 -31.73 23.44
CA ALA A 30 14.73 -30.88 23.98
C ALA A 30 13.91 -31.54 25.12
N LEU A 31 14.40 -32.64 25.68
CA LEU A 31 13.74 -33.36 26.79
C LEU A 31 14.34 -33.10 28.18
N GLU A 32 15.32 -32.20 28.32
CA GLU A 32 15.87 -31.83 29.64
C GLU A 32 15.46 -30.43 30.14
N GLU A 33 14.67 -29.65 29.39
CA GLU A 33 14.27 -28.30 29.81
C GLU A 33 12.79 -28.16 30.25
N HIS A 34 12.01 -29.25 30.29
CA HIS A 34 10.59 -29.19 30.70
C HIS A 34 10.26 -29.78 32.08
N ASP A 35 11.24 -30.29 32.82
CA ASP A 35 11.02 -30.80 34.19
C ASP A 35 11.06 -29.71 35.27
N GLY A 36 11.57 -28.52 34.96
CA GLY A 36 11.57 -27.37 35.88
C GLY A 36 10.18 -26.80 36.17
N ASP A 37 9.33 -26.70 35.15
CA ASP A 37 8.01 -26.06 35.25
C ASP A 37 6.97 -26.92 36.01
N LEU A 38 7.08 -28.25 35.93
CA LEU A 38 6.21 -29.15 36.68
C LEU A 38 6.58 -29.15 38.18
N HIS A 39 7.87 -29.00 38.48
CA HIS A 39 8.39 -29.01 39.85
C HIS A 39 8.06 -27.70 40.60
N ASP A 40 8.01 -26.58 39.90
CA ASP A 40 7.61 -25.28 40.46
C ASP A 40 6.09 -25.15 40.69
N MET A 41 5.27 -25.76 39.82
CA MET A 41 3.82 -25.84 40.01
C MET A 41 3.43 -26.74 41.19
N LEU A 42 4.14 -27.87 41.38
CA LEU A 42 3.96 -28.75 42.55
C LEU A 42 4.46 -28.07 43.84
N GLY A 43 5.58 -27.34 43.78
CA GLY A 43 6.10 -26.57 44.91
C GLY A 43 5.20 -25.39 45.34
N CYS A 44 4.43 -24.80 44.43
CA CYS A 44 3.41 -23.80 44.78
C CYS A 44 2.17 -24.43 45.42
N ALA A 45 1.75 -25.62 44.95
CA ALA A 45 0.62 -26.35 45.53
C ALA A 45 0.91 -26.85 46.96
N GLU A 46 2.14 -27.32 47.24
CA GLU A 46 2.54 -27.77 48.57
C GLU A 46 2.72 -26.60 49.57
N ARG A 47 3.21 -25.44 49.11
CA ARG A 47 3.30 -24.22 49.94
C ARG A 47 1.92 -23.64 50.30
N LEU A 48 0.95 -23.71 49.39
CA LEU A 48 -0.45 -23.38 49.66
C LEU A 48 -1.09 -24.35 50.66
N ARG A 49 -0.76 -25.65 50.57
CA ARG A 49 -1.24 -26.67 51.51
C ARG A 49 -0.65 -26.48 52.92
N ALA A 50 0.66 -26.21 53.02
CA ALA A 50 1.33 -25.93 54.29
C ALA A 50 0.84 -24.63 54.96
N SER A 51 0.48 -23.60 54.17
CA SER A 51 -0.13 -22.37 54.68
C SER A 51 -1.57 -22.57 55.20
N LEU A 52 -2.29 -23.58 54.70
CA LEU A 52 -3.65 -23.92 55.12
C LEU A 52 -3.67 -24.83 56.36
N ASP A 53 -2.67 -25.72 56.50
CA ASP A 53 -2.55 -26.58 57.67
C ASP A 53 -2.10 -25.82 58.94
N GLY A 54 -1.46 -24.65 58.80
CA GLY A 54 -1.04 -23.78 59.90
C GLY A 54 -2.15 -22.96 60.57
N THR A 55 -3.38 -22.95 60.03
CA THR A 55 -4.52 -22.15 60.54
C THR A 55 -5.72 -23.02 60.93
N ARG A 56 -5.47 -24.19 61.53
CA ARG A 56 -6.54 -25.05 62.06
C ARG A 56 -6.86 -24.70 63.52
N GLY A 57 -7.55 -23.57 63.70
CA GLY A 57 -8.04 -23.12 65.00
C GLY A 57 -9.26 -22.22 64.86
N MET A 58 -10.44 -22.84 64.82
CA MET A 58 -11.78 -22.26 64.95
C MET A 58 -12.40 -21.52 63.75
N LEU A 59 -13.49 -22.13 63.27
CA LEU A 59 -14.64 -21.56 62.54
C LEU A 59 -14.42 -21.15 61.06
N GLY A 60 -15.06 -21.91 60.16
CA GLY A 60 -15.70 -21.32 58.98
C GLY A 60 -14.97 -21.32 57.62
N GLY A 61 -13.93 -22.13 57.41
CA GLY A 61 -13.17 -22.13 56.15
C GLY A 61 -13.87 -22.75 54.93
N GLU A 62 -14.73 -23.76 55.12
CA GLU A 62 -15.34 -24.50 53.99
C GLU A 62 -16.54 -23.78 53.34
N MET A 63 -17.12 -22.78 54.02
CA MET A 63 -18.27 -22.04 53.49
C MET A 63 -17.85 -20.85 52.61
N LEU A 64 -16.66 -20.26 52.84
CA LEU A 64 -16.16 -19.12 52.05
C LEU A 64 -15.49 -19.55 50.73
N LEU A 65 -14.87 -20.73 50.68
CA LEU A 65 -14.36 -21.32 49.42
C LEU A 65 -15.50 -21.86 48.52
N SER A 66 -16.65 -22.21 49.10
CA SER A 66 -17.85 -22.66 48.38
C SER A 66 -18.60 -21.51 47.67
N ILE A 67 -18.39 -20.26 48.09
CA ILE A 67 -19.06 -19.08 47.52
C ILE A 67 -18.17 -18.36 46.49
N ALA A 68 -16.83 -18.39 46.66
CA ALA A 68 -15.91 -17.75 45.71
C ALA A 68 -15.57 -18.59 44.46
N GLY A 69 -15.74 -19.92 44.51
CA GLY A 69 -15.36 -20.85 43.43
C GLY A 69 -16.48 -21.28 42.46
N ARG A 70 -17.71 -20.78 42.61
CA ARG A 70 -18.90 -21.30 41.89
C ARG A 70 -19.23 -20.61 40.57
N ARG A 71 -18.26 -20.10 39.81
CA ARG A 71 -18.57 -19.68 38.42
C ARG A 71 -17.89 -20.41 37.27
N TYR A 72 -16.72 -21.04 37.41
CA TYR A 72 -16.16 -21.89 36.33
C TYR A 72 -15.16 -22.91 36.88
N PRO A 73 -15.53 -24.17 37.16
CA PRO A 73 -14.63 -25.06 37.92
C PRO A 73 -13.51 -25.74 37.11
N ASN A 74 -13.52 -25.78 35.77
CA ASN A 74 -12.69 -26.79 35.07
C ASN A 74 -11.81 -26.28 33.91
N SER A 75 -11.54 -24.98 33.80
CA SER A 75 -10.48 -24.51 32.89
C SER A 75 -9.68 -23.37 33.50
N PRO A 76 -8.33 -23.36 33.37
CA PRO A 76 -7.58 -22.19 33.75
C PRO A 76 -8.12 -20.95 33.00
N PRO A 77 -8.17 -19.77 33.62
CA PRO A 77 -8.83 -18.59 33.05
C PRO A 77 -8.20 -18.12 31.71
N ARG A 78 -6.91 -18.44 31.48
CA ARG A 78 -6.22 -18.16 30.21
C ARG A 78 -6.81 -18.93 29.00
N PRO A 79 -6.93 -20.27 29.01
CA PRO A 79 -7.56 -20.99 27.89
C PRO A 79 -9.01 -20.59 27.60
N HIS A 80 -9.73 -20.01 28.55
CA HIS A 80 -11.04 -19.45 28.27
C HIS A 80 -10.95 -18.11 27.51
N ALA A 81 -10.09 -17.19 27.96
CA ALA A 81 -9.84 -15.92 27.27
C ALA A 81 -9.30 -16.14 25.84
N ASP A 82 -8.40 -17.11 25.65
CA ASP A 82 -7.85 -17.46 24.33
C ASP A 82 -8.91 -18.01 23.37
N LYS A 83 -9.84 -18.85 23.87
CA LYS A 83 -10.97 -19.34 23.07
C LYS A 83 -11.91 -18.21 22.64
N LEU A 84 -12.22 -17.29 23.55
CA LEU A 84 -13.05 -16.13 23.24
C LEU A 84 -12.35 -15.21 22.23
N PHE A 85 -11.05 -14.96 22.40
CA PHE A 85 -10.26 -14.20 21.45
C PHE A 85 -10.34 -14.80 20.04
N LYS A 86 -10.07 -16.11 19.88
CA LYS A 86 -10.14 -16.80 18.59
C LYS A 86 -11.54 -16.76 17.97
N ALA A 87 -12.59 -16.93 18.79
CA ALA A 87 -13.96 -16.79 18.32
C ALA A 87 -14.27 -15.36 17.85
N GLY A 88 -13.77 -14.34 18.56
CA GLY A 88 -13.90 -12.94 18.16
C GLY A 88 -13.24 -12.63 16.83
N VAL A 89 -12.09 -13.25 16.52
CA VAL A 89 -11.44 -13.13 15.20
C VAL A 89 -12.33 -13.70 14.10
N THR A 90 -12.80 -14.94 14.27
CA THR A 90 -13.65 -15.60 13.26
C THR A 90 -14.95 -14.83 13.01
N LEU A 91 -15.62 -14.34 14.05
CA LEU A 91 -16.86 -13.56 13.92
C LEU A 91 -16.63 -12.23 13.19
N CYS A 92 -15.45 -11.65 13.34
CA CYS A 92 -15.06 -10.42 12.65
C CYS A 92 -14.85 -10.67 11.15
N ASP A 93 -14.22 -11.80 10.80
CA ASP A 93 -14.05 -12.24 9.40
C ASP A 93 -15.39 -12.59 8.73
N GLU A 94 -16.36 -13.07 9.51
CA GLU A 94 -17.74 -13.37 9.07
C GLU A 94 -18.66 -12.13 9.02
N GLU A 95 -18.13 -10.94 9.29
CA GLU A 95 -18.87 -9.67 9.37
C GLU A 95 -19.96 -9.63 10.46
N ASP A 96 -19.96 -10.55 11.43
CA ASP A 96 -20.80 -10.47 12.64
C ASP A 96 -20.13 -9.59 13.71
N PHE A 97 -20.10 -8.29 13.42
CA PHE A 97 -19.42 -7.30 14.26
C PHE A 97 -20.03 -7.21 15.68
N PHE A 98 -21.34 -7.47 15.82
CA PHE A 98 -22.01 -7.43 17.12
C PHE A 98 -21.52 -8.59 18.00
N SER A 99 -21.53 -9.81 17.48
CA SER A 99 -21.03 -10.97 18.22
C SER A 99 -19.53 -10.89 18.44
N ALA A 100 -18.75 -10.35 17.49
CA ALA A 100 -17.31 -10.13 17.65
C ALA A 100 -17.03 -9.14 18.80
N ALA A 101 -17.72 -8.00 18.84
CA ALA A 101 -17.57 -7.00 19.90
C ALA A 101 -17.97 -7.56 21.27
N TYR A 102 -19.08 -8.31 21.33
CA TYR A 102 -19.53 -8.97 22.54
C TYR A 102 -18.47 -9.96 23.06
N THR A 103 -18.00 -10.85 22.20
CA THR A 103 -17.00 -11.88 22.54
C THR A 103 -15.68 -11.27 23.00
N ASN A 104 -15.22 -10.21 22.34
CA ASN A 104 -14.03 -9.45 22.75
C ASN A 104 -14.21 -8.77 24.11
N SER A 105 -15.42 -8.32 24.43
CA SER A 105 -15.72 -7.74 25.75
C SER A 105 -15.70 -8.80 26.85
N GLU A 106 -16.26 -9.98 26.58
CA GLU A 106 -16.33 -11.10 27.51
C GLU A 106 -14.95 -11.70 27.79
N ALA A 107 -13.99 -11.58 26.86
CA ALA A 107 -12.62 -12.04 27.05
C ALA A 107 -11.85 -11.25 28.14
N LYS A 108 -12.28 -10.02 28.49
CA LYS A 108 -11.56 -9.15 29.45
C LYS A 108 -11.56 -9.70 30.86
N ARG A 109 -12.72 -10.17 31.34
CA ARG A 109 -12.86 -10.68 32.70
C ARG A 109 -11.97 -11.91 32.98
N PRO A 110 -12.01 -13.00 32.19
CA PRO A 110 -11.13 -14.14 32.41
C PRO A 110 -9.65 -13.76 32.28
N LEU A 111 -9.31 -12.75 31.48
CA LEU A 111 -7.96 -12.24 31.40
C LEU A 111 -7.49 -11.55 32.70
N GLU A 112 -8.30 -10.68 33.28
CA GLU A 112 -8.00 -10.05 34.57
C GLU A 112 -7.91 -11.08 35.71
N GLU A 113 -8.78 -12.09 35.69
CA GLU A 113 -8.72 -13.22 36.62
C GLU A 113 -7.42 -14.03 36.45
N ALA A 114 -6.96 -14.25 35.22
CA ALA A 114 -5.68 -14.91 34.92
C ALA A 114 -4.49 -14.09 35.43
N LYS A 115 -4.49 -12.76 35.22
CA LYS A 115 -3.45 -11.85 35.73
C LYS A 115 -3.39 -11.82 37.25
N ALA A 116 -4.55 -11.81 37.90
CA ALA A 116 -4.64 -11.84 39.36
C ALA A 116 -4.15 -13.19 39.92
N ALA A 117 -4.48 -14.30 39.25
CA ALA A 117 -3.98 -15.62 39.62
C ALA A 117 -2.46 -15.72 39.47
N ALA A 118 -1.91 -15.24 38.35
CA ALA A 118 -0.46 -15.19 38.13
C ALA A 118 0.26 -14.40 39.22
N GLY A 119 -0.29 -13.25 39.63
CA GLY A 119 0.23 -12.44 40.73
C GLY A 119 0.22 -13.16 42.09
N ARG A 120 -0.84 -13.91 42.40
CA ARG A 120 -0.91 -14.71 43.63
C ARG A 120 0.08 -15.88 43.64
N CYS A 121 0.32 -16.49 42.48
CA CYS A 121 1.25 -17.61 42.34
C CYS A 121 2.71 -17.16 42.16
N GLY A 122 2.99 -15.85 42.07
CA GLY A 122 4.34 -15.32 41.82
C GLY A 122 4.94 -15.69 40.46
N SER A 123 4.13 -16.20 39.52
CA SER A 123 4.60 -16.65 38.21
C SER A 123 4.69 -15.47 37.24
N SER A 124 5.90 -15.01 36.97
CA SER A 124 6.19 -13.96 35.99
C SER A 124 5.81 -14.40 34.57
N ALA A 125 6.05 -15.67 34.21
CA ALA A 125 5.71 -16.23 32.90
C ALA A 125 4.20 -16.18 32.61
N LEU A 126 3.36 -16.59 33.57
CA LEU A 126 1.89 -16.53 33.40
C LEU A 126 1.38 -15.10 33.32
N ARG A 127 2.02 -14.17 34.04
CA ARG A 127 1.68 -12.74 33.99
C ARG A 127 1.99 -12.17 32.61
N GLN A 128 3.19 -12.43 32.10
CA GLN A 128 3.63 -12.00 30.77
C GLN A 128 2.68 -12.52 29.68
N GLN A 129 2.34 -13.82 29.71
CA GLN A 129 1.42 -14.41 28.73
C GLN A 129 0.02 -13.78 28.76
N ALA A 130 -0.46 -13.40 29.95
CA ALA A 130 -1.76 -12.72 30.08
C ALA A 130 -1.68 -11.25 29.61
N ASP A 131 -0.53 -10.60 29.77
CA ASP A 131 -0.28 -9.25 29.24
C ASP A 131 -0.19 -9.28 27.70
N GLU A 132 0.49 -10.28 27.13
CA GLU A 132 0.57 -10.53 25.68
C GLU A 132 -0.83 -10.75 25.08
N LEU A 133 -1.65 -11.62 25.69
CA LEU A 133 -3.02 -11.85 25.23
C LEU A 133 -3.90 -10.60 25.37
N GLN A 134 -3.65 -9.73 26.37
CA GLN A 134 -4.34 -8.44 26.45
C GLN A 134 -3.99 -7.53 25.29
N ALA A 135 -2.71 -7.46 24.93
CA ALA A 135 -2.26 -6.69 23.79
C ALA A 135 -2.91 -7.21 22.50
N SER A 136 -2.90 -8.53 22.27
CA SER A 136 -3.57 -9.13 21.10
C SER A 136 -5.06 -8.82 21.04
N LEU A 137 -5.78 -8.90 22.17
CA LEU A 137 -7.20 -8.57 22.25
C LEU A 137 -7.46 -7.10 21.92
N PHE A 138 -6.58 -6.19 22.38
CA PHE A 138 -6.68 -4.77 22.06
C PHE A 138 -6.49 -4.52 20.56
N LEU A 139 -5.46 -5.11 19.95
CA LEU A 139 -5.20 -5.00 18.51
C LEU A 139 -6.40 -5.51 17.70
N GLN A 140 -6.91 -6.70 18.04
CA GLN A 140 -8.07 -7.28 17.35
C GLN A 140 -9.32 -6.40 17.47
N LYS A 141 -9.53 -5.79 18.63
CA LYS A 141 -10.64 -4.85 18.82
C LYS A 141 -10.49 -3.64 17.89
N CYS A 142 -9.31 -3.02 17.83
CA CYS A 142 -9.05 -1.90 16.94
C CYS A 142 -9.32 -2.26 15.47
N THR A 143 -8.86 -3.44 15.03
CA THR A 143 -9.13 -3.96 13.69
C THR A 143 -10.63 -4.15 13.45
N CYS A 144 -11.35 -4.83 14.34
CA CYS A 144 -12.79 -5.06 14.15
C CYS A 144 -13.62 -3.79 14.17
N ASP A 145 -13.34 -2.86 15.09
CA ASP A 145 -14.04 -1.58 15.15
C ASP A 145 -13.80 -0.76 13.86
N SER A 146 -12.61 -0.86 13.26
CA SER A 146 -12.27 -0.21 11.99
C SER A 146 -12.94 -0.84 10.78
N VAL A 147 -12.94 -2.18 10.68
CA VAL A 147 -13.64 -2.91 9.63
C VAL A 147 -15.15 -2.64 9.69
N GLN A 148 -15.74 -2.67 10.90
CA GLN A 148 -17.14 -2.33 11.12
C GLN A 148 -17.46 -0.90 10.66
N ALA A 149 -16.64 0.08 11.05
CA ALA A 149 -16.83 1.46 10.63
C ALA A 149 -16.71 1.62 9.11
N CYS A 150 -15.78 0.92 8.46
CA CYS A 150 -15.70 0.89 6.99
C CYS A 150 -16.94 0.27 6.35
N HIS A 151 -17.43 -0.85 6.90
CA HIS A 151 -18.61 -1.53 6.39
C HIS A 151 -19.85 -0.63 6.49
N GLN A 152 -20.09 -0.02 7.65
CA GLN A 152 -21.16 0.95 7.86
C GLN A 152 -21.04 2.17 6.94
N GLY A 153 -19.82 2.69 6.76
CA GLY A 153 -19.55 3.82 5.87
C GLY A 153 -19.89 3.48 4.41
N ARG A 154 -19.56 2.28 3.94
CA ARG A 154 -19.92 1.81 2.59
C ARG A 154 -21.43 1.66 2.44
N GLN A 155 -22.10 0.99 3.38
CA GLN A 155 -23.56 0.85 3.35
C GLN A 155 -24.29 2.19 3.32
N LEU A 156 -23.86 3.16 4.13
CA LEU A 156 -24.42 4.51 4.12
C LEU A 156 -24.17 5.24 2.80
N LEU A 157 -22.99 5.06 2.22
CA LEU A 157 -22.65 5.66 0.93
C LEU A 157 -23.50 5.06 -0.20
N ASP A 158 -23.64 3.74 -0.23
CA ASP A 158 -24.45 3.03 -1.23
C ASP A 158 -25.93 3.46 -1.12
N GLN A 159 -26.45 3.55 0.11
CA GLN A 159 -27.80 4.08 0.36
C GLN A 159 -27.95 5.55 -0.08
N ALA A 160 -26.93 6.38 0.14
CA ALA A 160 -26.97 7.79 -0.27
C ALA A 160 -26.94 7.96 -1.80
N LEU A 161 -26.31 7.03 -2.51
CA LEU A 161 -26.17 7.06 -3.97
C LEU A 161 -27.35 6.41 -4.70
N GLU A 162 -27.93 5.35 -4.14
CA GLU A 162 -29.00 4.56 -4.79
C GLU A 162 -30.40 4.83 -4.24
N GLY A 163 -30.50 5.37 -3.02
CA GLY A 163 -31.76 5.40 -2.26
C GLY A 163 -32.69 6.58 -2.55
N ALA A 164 -32.23 7.65 -3.21
CA ALA A 164 -33.01 8.86 -3.43
C ALA A 164 -32.73 9.49 -4.81
N GLU A 165 -33.71 10.23 -5.34
CA GLU A 165 -33.54 11.00 -6.60
C GLU A 165 -32.51 12.13 -6.43
N GLU A 166 -32.35 12.65 -5.22
CA GLU A 166 -31.35 13.64 -4.86
C GLU A 166 -30.28 13.01 -3.96
N LEU A 167 -29.02 13.40 -4.17
CA LEU A 167 -27.89 12.93 -3.38
C LEU A 167 -28.01 13.40 -1.93
N ASP A 168 -28.11 12.45 -0.98
CA ASP A 168 -28.10 12.77 0.45
C ASP A 168 -26.67 13.11 0.92
N MET A 169 -26.35 14.41 0.86
CA MET A 169 -25.07 14.93 1.32
C MET A 169 -24.81 14.70 2.82
N GLY A 170 -25.87 14.59 3.64
CA GLY A 170 -25.74 14.28 5.06
C GLY A 170 -25.17 12.88 5.27
N ALA A 171 -25.73 11.89 4.56
CA ALA A 171 -25.25 10.52 4.57
C ALA A 171 -23.82 10.40 3.99
N VAL A 172 -23.49 11.14 2.92
CA VAL A 172 -22.12 11.20 2.36
C VAL A 172 -21.11 11.71 3.39
N HIS A 173 -21.44 12.77 4.13
CA HIS A 173 -20.55 13.30 5.16
C HIS A 173 -20.40 12.33 6.34
N LEU A 174 -21.47 11.66 6.76
CA LEU A 174 -21.42 10.64 7.79
C LEU A 174 -20.55 9.44 7.38
N ALA A 175 -20.66 8.98 6.14
CA ALA A 175 -19.80 7.95 5.58
C ALA A 175 -18.32 8.38 5.59
N ALA A 176 -18.03 9.63 5.23
CA ALA A 176 -16.68 10.17 5.30
C ALA A 176 -16.12 10.19 6.73
N ASP A 177 -16.95 10.51 7.73
CA ASP A 177 -16.54 10.51 9.13
C ASP A 177 -16.30 9.08 9.67
N LEU A 178 -17.09 8.10 9.23
CA LEU A 178 -16.86 6.69 9.54
C LEU A 178 -15.53 6.18 8.95
N PHE A 179 -15.19 6.54 7.71
CA PHE A 179 -13.90 6.16 7.13
C PHE A 179 -12.72 6.83 7.85
N LYS A 180 -12.87 8.08 8.30
CA LYS A 180 -11.85 8.73 9.14
C LYS A 180 -11.72 8.04 10.49
N GLN A 181 -12.84 7.68 11.12
CA GLN A 181 -12.83 6.94 12.38
C GLN A 181 -12.11 5.60 12.22
N ALA A 182 -12.41 4.85 11.16
CA ALA A 182 -11.73 3.59 10.84
C ALA A 182 -10.21 3.77 10.73
N ALA A 183 -9.76 4.79 9.97
CA ALA A 183 -8.33 5.08 9.82
C ALA A 183 -7.67 5.50 11.15
N VAL A 184 -8.38 6.19 12.04
CA VAL A 184 -7.87 6.57 13.37
C VAL A 184 -7.76 5.36 14.30
N LEU A 185 -8.72 4.44 14.26
CA LEU A 185 -8.75 3.24 15.10
C LEU A 185 -7.58 2.29 14.81
N THR A 186 -7.13 2.21 13.55
CA THR A 186 -6.03 1.33 13.10
C THR A 186 -4.71 2.04 12.90
N LYS A 187 -4.64 3.33 13.19
CA LYS A 187 -3.43 4.14 12.98
C LYS A 187 -2.22 3.53 13.67
N GLU A 188 -1.18 3.20 12.89
CA GLU A 188 0.08 2.59 13.39
C GLU A 188 -0.10 1.25 14.13
N VAL A 189 -1.30 0.69 14.10
CA VAL A 189 -1.68 -0.57 14.76
C VAL A 189 -1.91 -1.65 13.71
N ASP A 190 -2.68 -1.31 12.68
CA ASP A 190 -3.02 -2.18 11.57
C ASP A 190 -2.94 -1.37 10.27
N LEU A 191 -1.75 -1.37 9.69
CA LEU A 191 -1.42 -0.54 8.52
C LEU A 191 -2.25 -0.90 7.29
N GLU A 192 -2.68 -2.16 7.18
CA GLU A 192 -3.52 -2.61 6.06
C GLU A 192 -4.92 -2.02 6.19
N ASN A 193 -5.56 -2.16 7.36
CA ASN A 193 -6.89 -1.58 7.57
C ASN A 193 -6.85 -0.04 7.56
N GLU A 194 -5.77 0.60 8.04
CA GLU A 194 -5.54 2.05 7.84
C GLU A 194 -5.52 2.39 6.33
N ALA A 195 -4.80 1.60 5.51
CA ALA A 195 -4.72 1.81 4.07
C ALA A 195 -6.06 1.60 3.36
N ILE A 196 -6.85 0.58 3.77
CA ILE A 196 -8.18 0.29 3.24
C ILE A 196 -9.14 1.44 3.57
N ALA A 197 -9.18 1.91 4.81
CA ALA A 197 -10.03 3.02 5.23
C ALA A 197 -9.69 4.31 4.45
N LEU A 198 -8.41 4.61 4.29
CA LEU A 198 -7.95 5.76 3.51
C LEU A 198 -8.27 5.62 2.01
N SER A 199 -8.22 4.41 1.45
CA SER A 199 -8.64 4.17 0.06
C SER A 199 -10.12 4.48 -0.15
N ALA A 200 -10.98 4.09 0.82
CA ALA A 200 -12.42 4.31 0.75
C ALA A 200 -12.74 5.81 0.89
N LEU A 201 -12.07 6.47 1.84
CA LEU A 201 -12.17 7.92 2.00
C LEU A 201 -11.68 8.69 0.76
N GLY A 202 -10.58 8.24 0.16
CA GLY A 202 -10.06 8.82 -1.08
C GLY A 202 -11.02 8.67 -2.25
N ARG A 203 -11.66 7.50 -2.38
CA ARG A 203 -12.70 7.25 -3.40
C ARG A 203 -13.92 8.15 -3.22
N LEU A 204 -14.37 8.33 -1.98
CA LEU A 204 -15.47 9.25 -1.68
C LEU A 204 -15.11 10.69 -2.07
N TYR A 205 -13.90 11.16 -1.72
CA TYR A 205 -13.45 12.50 -2.13
C TYR A 205 -13.33 12.67 -3.64
N ASP A 206 -12.81 11.66 -4.35
CA ASP A 206 -12.60 11.72 -5.79
C ASP A 206 -13.91 11.64 -6.59
N LYS A 207 -14.75 10.64 -6.30
CA LYS A 207 -15.91 10.29 -7.14
C LYS A 207 -17.19 11.01 -6.75
N VAL A 208 -17.37 11.31 -5.47
CA VAL A 208 -18.63 11.89 -4.96
C VAL A 208 -18.46 13.39 -4.73
N LEU A 209 -17.41 13.79 -4.01
CA LEU A 209 -17.20 15.20 -3.65
C LEU A 209 -16.39 15.99 -4.67
N SER A 210 -15.85 15.35 -5.71
CA SER A 210 -14.98 15.96 -6.73
C SER A 210 -13.79 16.74 -6.15
N ASP A 211 -13.32 16.38 -4.95
CA ASP A 211 -12.19 17.01 -4.28
C ASP A 211 -10.91 16.21 -4.51
N ARG A 212 -10.29 16.48 -5.66
CA ARG A 212 -9.04 15.86 -6.08
C ARG A 212 -7.89 16.07 -5.08
N SER A 213 -7.88 17.21 -4.38
CA SER A 213 -6.76 17.55 -3.48
C SER A 213 -6.74 16.62 -2.27
N ARG A 214 -7.89 16.46 -1.59
CA ARG A 214 -8.04 15.56 -0.45
C ARG A 214 -7.95 14.10 -0.88
N ALA A 215 -8.55 13.75 -2.01
CA ALA A 215 -8.45 12.39 -2.54
C ALA A 215 -7.01 11.95 -2.78
N LYS A 216 -6.19 12.80 -3.41
CA LYS A 216 -4.77 12.52 -3.67
C LYS A 216 -3.99 12.25 -2.38
N VAL A 217 -4.22 13.06 -1.34
CA VAL A 217 -3.56 12.85 -0.03
C VAL A 217 -3.89 11.48 0.55
N CYS A 218 -5.17 11.09 0.52
CA CYS A 218 -5.62 9.79 0.99
C CYS A 218 -5.00 8.63 0.18
N PHE A 219 -5.05 8.70 -1.15
CA PHE A 219 -4.50 7.65 -2.02
C PHE A 219 -2.98 7.50 -1.87
N VAL A 220 -2.23 8.61 -1.83
CA VAL A 220 -0.77 8.56 -1.62
C VAL A 220 -0.44 7.91 -0.27
N ARG A 221 -1.16 8.29 0.80
CA ARG A 221 -0.94 7.69 2.12
C ARG A 221 -1.28 6.20 2.13
N SER A 222 -2.41 5.81 1.54
CA SER A 222 -2.81 4.39 1.40
C SER A 222 -1.73 3.57 0.68
N MET A 223 -1.19 4.07 -0.44
CA MET A 223 -0.09 3.41 -1.16
C MET A 223 1.21 3.35 -0.36
N HIS A 224 1.54 4.40 0.40
CA HIS A 224 2.72 4.39 1.26
C HIS A 224 2.63 3.32 2.36
N LEU A 225 1.46 3.20 2.99
CA LEU A 225 1.21 2.16 4.00
C LEU A 225 1.31 0.76 3.39
N ALA A 226 0.70 0.55 2.23
CA ALA A 226 0.80 -0.72 1.49
C ALA A 226 2.26 -1.11 1.20
N ASN A 227 3.07 -0.16 0.73
CA ASN A 227 4.48 -0.39 0.42
C ASN A 227 5.32 -0.68 1.67
N SER A 228 4.92 -0.17 2.84
CA SER A 228 5.61 -0.43 4.11
C SER A 228 5.42 -1.86 4.63
N LEU A 229 4.43 -2.59 4.09
CA LEU A 229 4.11 -3.98 4.44
C LEU A 229 4.85 -5.01 3.56
N SER A 230 5.89 -4.59 2.83
CA SER A 230 6.78 -5.49 2.07
C SER A 230 7.33 -6.61 2.96
N PRO A 231 7.36 -7.90 2.51
CA PRO A 231 7.22 -8.37 1.13
C PRO A 231 5.80 -8.68 0.66
N ARG A 232 4.77 -8.41 1.48
CA ARG A 232 3.39 -8.65 1.08
C ARG A 232 3.03 -7.76 -0.11
N SER A 233 2.40 -8.35 -1.13
CA SER A 233 1.92 -7.66 -2.32
C SER A 233 0.40 -7.49 -2.26
N PHE A 234 -0.08 -6.31 -2.67
CA PHE A 234 -1.50 -5.97 -2.71
C PHE A 234 -1.99 -5.72 -4.15
N GLN A 235 -1.23 -6.13 -5.16
CA GLN A 235 -1.54 -5.85 -6.57
C GLN A 235 -2.88 -6.43 -7.05
N GLY A 236 -3.40 -7.46 -6.39
CA GLY A 236 -4.71 -8.06 -6.67
C GLY A 236 -5.86 -7.48 -5.84
N GLU A 237 -5.57 -6.62 -4.86
CA GLU A 237 -6.60 -6.07 -3.98
C GLU A 237 -7.30 -4.89 -4.62
N GLU A 238 -8.64 -4.91 -4.63
CA GLU A 238 -9.46 -3.88 -5.30
C GLU A 238 -9.13 -2.47 -4.83
N TRP A 239 -8.93 -2.30 -3.51
CA TRP A 239 -8.63 -1.00 -2.93
C TRP A 239 -7.27 -0.45 -3.41
N PHE A 240 -6.28 -1.32 -3.59
CA PHE A 240 -4.94 -0.96 -4.03
C PHE A 240 -4.91 -0.64 -5.53
N VAL A 241 -5.63 -1.43 -6.33
CA VAL A 241 -5.84 -1.18 -7.77
C VAL A 241 -6.53 0.17 -7.97
N ALA A 242 -7.62 0.43 -7.25
CA ALA A 242 -8.35 1.70 -7.35
C ALA A 242 -7.48 2.92 -7.00
N CYS A 243 -6.68 2.84 -5.92
CA CYS A 243 -5.72 3.88 -5.55
C CYS A 243 -4.69 4.13 -6.68
N SER A 244 -4.13 3.05 -7.21
CA SER A 244 -3.10 3.11 -8.27
C SER A 244 -3.64 3.75 -9.55
N GLU A 245 -4.83 3.34 -9.98
CA GLU A 245 -5.49 3.91 -11.17
C GLU A 245 -5.83 5.38 -10.99
N ALA A 246 -6.36 5.77 -9.83
CA ALA A 246 -6.69 7.17 -9.55
C ALA A 246 -5.45 8.07 -9.58
N LEU A 247 -4.34 7.63 -8.98
CA LEU A 247 -3.07 8.37 -9.00
C LEU A 247 -2.47 8.46 -10.41
N GLN A 248 -2.51 7.37 -11.19
CA GLN A 248 -2.07 7.39 -12.58
C GLN A 248 -2.91 8.34 -13.43
N ARG A 249 -4.23 8.34 -13.25
CA ARG A 249 -5.12 9.28 -13.93
C ARG A 249 -4.75 10.73 -13.57
N TYR A 250 -4.53 11.03 -12.29
CA TYR A 250 -4.10 12.37 -11.88
C TYR A 250 -2.78 12.80 -12.53
N GLN A 251 -1.82 11.87 -12.66
CA GLN A 251 -0.57 12.14 -13.34
C GLN A 251 -0.79 12.44 -14.82
N ARG A 252 -1.58 11.63 -15.53
CA ARG A 252 -1.91 11.84 -16.95
C ARG A 252 -2.62 13.18 -17.18
N GLU A 253 -3.57 13.53 -16.33
CA GLU A 253 -4.28 14.81 -16.39
C GLU A 253 -3.35 15.99 -16.19
N ALA A 254 -2.39 15.90 -15.26
CA ALA A 254 -1.41 16.96 -15.02
C ALA A 254 -0.49 17.14 -16.23
N VAL A 255 0.03 16.04 -16.79
CA VAL A 255 0.85 16.08 -18.02
C VAL A 255 0.06 16.67 -19.19
N ALA A 256 -1.19 16.25 -19.39
CA ALA A 256 -2.03 16.78 -20.46
C ALA A 256 -2.31 18.28 -20.31
N GLN A 257 -2.50 18.77 -19.09
CA GLN A 257 -2.66 20.21 -18.83
C GLN A 257 -1.40 21.01 -19.13
N GLU A 258 -0.23 20.50 -18.74
CA GLU A 258 1.07 21.12 -19.05
C GLU A 258 1.32 21.13 -20.56
N GLU A 259 1.08 20.03 -21.26
CA GLU A 259 1.21 19.93 -22.70
C GLU A 259 0.26 20.88 -23.44
N ALA A 260 -1.00 21.00 -22.99
CA ALA A 260 -1.97 21.92 -23.55
C ALA A 260 -1.56 23.39 -23.35
N ALA A 261 -1.03 23.73 -22.17
CA ALA A 261 -0.53 25.07 -21.88
C ALA A 261 0.68 25.41 -22.75
N LEU A 262 1.64 24.48 -22.89
CA LEU A 262 2.79 24.64 -23.79
C LEU A 262 2.37 24.75 -25.25
N ALA A 263 1.38 23.97 -25.70
CA ALA A 263 0.85 24.06 -27.05
C ALA A 263 0.17 25.42 -27.30
N ALA A 264 -0.62 25.91 -26.36
CA ALA A 264 -1.26 27.22 -26.43
C ALA A 264 -0.23 28.37 -26.47
N GLU A 265 0.86 28.28 -25.69
CA GLU A 265 1.96 29.25 -25.73
C GLU A 265 2.69 29.24 -27.08
N ARG A 266 2.85 28.07 -27.69
CA ARG A 266 3.54 27.89 -28.98
C ARG A 266 2.71 28.33 -30.18
N GLN A 267 1.40 28.20 -30.10
CA GLN A 267 0.46 28.45 -31.19
C GLN A 267 0.66 29.80 -31.92
N PRO A 268 0.75 30.97 -31.26
CA PRO A 268 0.92 32.24 -31.97
C PRO A 268 2.22 32.29 -32.79
N TYR A 269 3.30 31.68 -32.30
CA TYR A 269 4.56 31.62 -33.02
C TYR A 269 4.48 30.69 -34.24
N LEU A 270 3.71 29.60 -34.15
CA LEU A 270 3.49 28.70 -35.29
C LEU A 270 2.71 29.41 -36.40
N GLU A 271 1.73 30.23 -36.05
CA GLU A 271 0.96 31.03 -37.02
C GLU A 271 1.85 32.08 -37.70
N GLU A 272 2.68 32.80 -36.94
CA GLU A 272 3.65 33.75 -37.50
C GLU A 272 4.71 33.08 -38.39
N LEU A 273 5.10 31.84 -38.08
CA LEU A 273 6.06 31.07 -38.86
C LEU A 273 5.42 30.29 -40.00
N GLY A 274 4.11 30.39 -40.21
CA GLY A 274 3.36 29.54 -41.15
C GLY A 274 3.98 29.45 -42.54
N SER A 275 4.35 30.59 -43.16
CA SER A 275 4.98 30.60 -44.48
C SER A 275 6.36 29.92 -44.49
N VAL A 276 7.15 30.14 -43.44
CA VAL A 276 8.47 29.52 -43.26
C VAL A 276 8.34 28.00 -43.11
N LEU A 277 7.36 27.55 -42.32
CA LEU A 277 7.12 26.12 -42.10
C LEU A 277 6.62 25.42 -43.37
N GLU A 278 5.78 26.07 -44.18
CA GLU A 278 5.36 25.53 -45.48
C GLU A 278 6.53 25.44 -46.47
N GLU A 279 7.41 26.45 -46.52
CA GLU A 279 8.64 26.36 -47.32
C GLU A 279 9.55 25.21 -46.86
N LEU A 280 9.71 25.06 -45.54
CA LEU A 280 10.52 24.01 -44.95
C LEU A 280 9.97 22.62 -45.31
N LYS A 281 8.65 22.42 -45.24
CA LYS A 281 7.98 21.19 -45.70
C LYS A 281 8.16 20.97 -47.20
N ALA A 282 7.98 22.00 -48.03
CA ALA A 282 8.13 21.91 -49.48
C ALA A 282 9.57 21.54 -49.90
N LYS A 283 10.58 21.99 -49.14
CA LYS A 283 11.99 21.65 -49.36
C LYS A 283 12.42 20.35 -48.71
N ALA A 284 11.58 19.78 -47.83
CA ALA A 284 11.78 18.47 -47.22
C ALA A 284 11.41 17.31 -48.17
N THR A 285 11.69 17.41 -49.47
CA THR A 285 11.53 16.28 -50.41
C THR A 285 12.66 15.27 -50.21
N ALA A 286 13.92 15.73 -50.21
CA ALA A 286 15.10 14.93 -49.92
C ALA A 286 15.90 15.49 -48.72
N ALA A 287 16.74 14.65 -48.10
CA ALA A 287 17.56 15.05 -46.97
C ALA A 287 18.57 16.15 -47.32
N HIS A 288 19.26 16.02 -48.46
CA HIS A 288 20.25 17.00 -48.92
C HIS A 288 19.61 18.34 -49.30
N THR A 289 18.42 18.35 -49.90
CA THR A 289 17.70 19.59 -50.24
C THR A 289 17.26 20.35 -48.99
N LEU A 290 16.79 19.62 -47.97
CA LEU A 290 16.41 20.18 -46.68
C LEU A 290 17.61 20.81 -45.96
N LEU A 291 18.75 20.10 -45.93
CA LEU A 291 19.99 20.60 -45.33
C LEU A 291 20.49 21.89 -45.98
N VAL A 292 20.51 21.95 -47.32
CA VAL A 292 20.91 23.16 -48.04
C VAL A 292 19.98 24.31 -47.68
N HIS A 293 18.66 24.10 -47.75
CA HIS A 293 17.68 25.16 -47.47
C HIS A 293 17.80 25.71 -46.04
N ILE A 294 17.89 24.83 -45.03
CA ILE A 294 17.99 25.24 -43.62
C ILE A 294 19.23 26.11 -43.39
N TYR A 295 20.42 25.70 -43.84
CA TYR A 295 21.65 26.47 -43.59
C TYR A 295 21.72 27.78 -44.39
N THR A 296 20.97 27.89 -45.49
CA THR A 296 20.90 29.13 -46.29
C THR A 296 19.87 30.11 -45.76
N ALA A 297 18.68 29.63 -45.37
CA ALA A 297 17.55 30.47 -45.02
C ALA A 297 17.47 30.74 -43.51
N HIS A 298 17.97 29.80 -42.71
CA HIS A 298 17.90 29.83 -41.24
C HIS A 298 19.24 29.38 -40.64
N PRO A 299 20.35 30.12 -40.85
CA PRO A 299 21.67 29.70 -40.38
C PRO A 299 21.71 29.48 -38.86
N PRO A 300 22.57 28.59 -38.35
CA PRO A 300 22.71 28.39 -36.90
C PRO A 300 23.22 29.67 -36.23
N ALA A 301 22.86 29.94 -34.97
CA ALA A 301 23.32 31.16 -34.32
C ALA A 301 24.82 31.17 -34.03
N ASN A 302 25.43 30.02 -33.74
CA ASN A 302 26.89 29.95 -33.69
C ASN A 302 27.44 29.98 -35.13
N PRO A 303 28.21 31.02 -35.52
CA PRO A 303 28.76 31.13 -36.87
C PRO A 303 29.74 30.03 -37.25
N GLU A 304 30.29 29.30 -36.27
CA GLU A 304 31.20 28.17 -36.49
C GLU A 304 30.46 26.90 -36.95
N HIS A 305 29.16 26.80 -36.69
CA HIS A 305 28.34 25.68 -37.13
C HIS A 305 28.03 25.81 -38.63
N LYS A 306 28.90 25.26 -39.46
CA LYS A 306 28.72 25.17 -40.92
C LYS A 306 28.70 23.71 -41.36
N LEU A 307 28.15 23.46 -42.54
CA LEU A 307 28.28 22.17 -43.20
C LEU A 307 29.73 22.04 -43.71
N GLU A 308 30.41 20.96 -43.33
CA GLU A 308 31.80 20.69 -43.73
C GLU A 308 31.92 20.38 -45.23
N GLU A 309 30.85 19.81 -45.81
CA GLU A 309 30.79 19.34 -47.19
C GLU A 309 29.43 19.66 -47.82
N THR A 310 29.37 19.68 -49.15
CA THR A 310 28.12 19.85 -49.88
C THR A 310 27.20 18.65 -49.66
N PRO A 311 25.93 18.86 -49.23
CA PRO A 311 24.99 17.77 -49.02
C PRO A 311 24.70 16.99 -50.32
N ASN A 312 24.88 15.67 -50.28
CA ASN A 312 24.51 14.73 -51.33
C ASN A 312 23.84 13.48 -50.71
N ALA A 313 23.39 12.53 -51.53
CA ALA A 313 22.69 11.35 -51.03
C ALA A 313 23.56 10.48 -50.10
N ASP A 314 24.86 10.39 -50.38
CA ASP A 314 25.80 9.48 -49.70
C ASP A 314 26.22 10.00 -48.32
N ASN A 315 26.32 11.33 -48.15
CA ASN A 315 26.70 11.95 -46.88
C ASN A 315 25.50 12.48 -46.05
N SER A 316 24.27 12.38 -46.58
CA SER A 316 23.04 12.91 -45.95
C SER A 316 22.84 12.43 -44.51
N LYS A 317 23.04 11.13 -44.21
CA LYS A 317 22.86 10.58 -42.85
C LYS A 317 23.80 11.23 -41.83
N ARG A 318 25.07 11.45 -42.20
CA ARG A 318 26.09 12.08 -41.34
C ARG A 318 25.75 13.56 -41.12
N LEU A 319 25.45 14.28 -42.20
CA LEU A 319 25.14 15.71 -42.14
C LEU A 319 23.83 16.01 -41.42
N LEU A 320 22.83 15.13 -41.50
CA LEU A 320 21.59 15.25 -40.71
C LEU A 320 21.87 15.18 -39.21
N LYS A 321 22.68 14.22 -38.74
CA LYS A 321 23.10 14.16 -37.32
C LYS A 321 23.79 15.44 -36.88
N GLN A 322 24.71 15.95 -37.69
CA GLN A 322 25.41 17.19 -37.42
C GLN A 322 24.45 18.38 -37.34
N ALA A 323 23.51 18.49 -38.28
CA ALA A 323 22.49 19.54 -38.26
C ALA A 323 21.59 19.46 -37.03
N ILE A 324 21.14 18.27 -36.61
CA ILE A 324 20.33 18.09 -35.39
C ILE A 324 21.09 18.64 -34.16
N LEU A 325 22.40 18.42 -34.07
CA LEU A 325 23.24 18.96 -33.00
C LEU A 325 23.42 20.49 -33.09
N HIS A 326 23.48 21.04 -34.31
CA HIS A 326 23.63 22.50 -34.51
C HIS A 326 22.35 23.26 -34.15
N TYR A 327 21.17 22.69 -34.42
CA TYR A 327 19.87 23.33 -34.21
C TYR A 327 19.14 22.89 -32.93
N HIS A 328 19.77 22.08 -32.07
CA HIS A 328 19.12 21.56 -30.86
C HIS A 328 18.53 22.69 -29.98
N PRO A 329 17.27 22.56 -29.51
CA PRO A 329 16.59 23.63 -28.76
C PRO A 329 17.31 24.00 -27.45
N ASP A 330 18.00 23.07 -26.79
CA ASP A 330 18.80 23.37 -25.59
C ASP A 330 19.89 24.44 -25.83
N LYS A 331 20.45 24.51 -27.04
CA LYS A 331 21.43 25.56 -27.40
C LYS A 331 20.75 26.92 -27.58
N ALA A 332 19.50 26.93 -28.05
CA ALA A 332 18.73 28.16 -28.22
C ALA A 332 18.45 28.86 -26.87
N MET A 333 18.31 28.09 -25.78
CA MET A 333 18.21 28.64 -24.42
C MET A 333 19.53 29.24 -23.92
N GLN A 334 20.68 28.69 -24.32
CA GLN A 334 22.01 29.21 -23.94
C GLN A 334 22.38 30.48 -24.73
N GLU A 335 21.90 30.59 -25.97
CA GLU A 335 22.25 31.65 -26.93
C GLU A 335 21.37 32.92 -26.81
N ARG A 336 20.51 33.03 -25.77
CA ARG A 336 19.55 34.14 -25.58
C ARG A 336 18.64 34.39 -26.80
N CYS A 337 18.24 33.32 -27.49
CA CYS A 337 17.31 33.42 -28.61
C CYS A 337 15.91 33.87 -28.14
N THR A 338 15.18 34.52 -29.04
CA THR A 338 13.76 34.85 -28.82
C THR A 338 12.90 33.58 -28.80
N ARG A 339 11.74 33.62 -28.14
CA ARG A 339 10.83 32.46 -28.07
C ARG A 339 10.43 31.94 -29.46
N LYS A 340 10.23 32.86 -30.42
CA LYS A 340 9.96 32.54 -31.82
C LYS A 340 11.09 31.74 -32.49
N GLU A 341 12.34 32.14 -32.27
CA GLU A 341 13.51 31.42 -32.81
C GLU A 341 13.67 30.04 -32.18
N VAL A 342 13.36 29.90 -30.89
CA VAL A 342 13.33 28.59 -30.23
C VAL A 342 12.30 27.68 -30.89
N VAL A 343 11.06 28.17 -31.11
CA VAL A 343 10.00 27.41 -31.78
C VAL A 343 10.40 27.03 -33.21
N LEU A 344 11.00 27.96 -33.98
CA LEU A 344 11.49 27.65 -35.33
C LEU A 344 12.54 26.53 -35.32
N ARG A 345 13.48 26.56 -34.38
CA ARG A 345 14.50 25.52 -34.23
C ARG A 345 13.91 24.17 -33.84
N GLU A 346 12.91 24.14 -32.96
CA GLU A 346 12.17 22.92 -32.64
C GLU A 346 11.55 22.30 -33.91
N GLU A 347 10.91 23.10 -34.76
CA GLU A 347 10.32 22.64 -36.01
C GLU A 347 11.39 22.21 -37.05
N ILE A 348 12.50 22.92 -37.16
CA ILE A 348 13.66 22.52 -37.97
C ILE A 348 14.17 21.14 -37.51
N VAL A 349 14.37 20.95 -36.21
CA VAL A 349 14.85 19.68 -35.62
C VAL A 349 13.84 18.56 -35.87
N LYS A 350 12.53 18.80 -35.75
CA LYS A 350 11.49 17.82 -36.10
C LYS A 350 11.58 17.38 -37.57
N ALA A 351 11.75 18.32 -38.50
CA ALA A 351 11.90 18.01 -39.91
C ALA A 351 13.19 17.22 -40.20
N LEU A 352 14.31 17.61 -39.57
CA LEU A 352 15.59 16.89 -39.67
C LEU A 352 15.48 15.45 -39.11
N ASN A 353 14.87 15.27 -37.93
CA ASN A 353 14.66 13.96 -37.31
C ASN A 353 13.75 13.07 -38.15
N SER A 354 12.66 13.62 -38.70
CA SER A 354 11.78 12.88 -39.62
C SER A 354 12.55 12.35 -40.83
N LYS A 355 13.49 13.12 -41.39
CA LYS A 355 14.37 12.64 -42.47
C LYS A 355 15.43 11.65 -42.01
N TYR A 356 15.97 11.83 -40.82
CA TYR A 356 16.98 10.94 -40.26
C TYR A 356 16.44 9.53 -39.98
N GLU A 357 15.18 9.40 -39.51
CA GLU A 357 14.56 8.09 -39.23
C GLU A 357 14.40 7.22 -40.50
N PHE A 358 14.37 7.78 -41.72
CA PHE A 358 14.39 6.98 -42.96
C PHE A 358 15.72 6.26 -43.23
N PHE A 359 16.80 6.62 -42.52
CA PHE A 359 18.12 6.00 -42.64
C PHE A 359 18.43 5.03 -41.49
N LYS A 360 17.48 4.84 -40.58
CA LYS A 360 17.57 3.91 -39.45
C LYS A 360 17.07 2.55 -39.89
#